data_AF-A0AAW1M755-F1
#
_entry.id   AF-A0AAW1M755-F1
#
_cell.length_a   1.000
_cell.length_b   1.000
_cell.length_c   1.000
_cell.angle_alpha   90.00
_cell.angle_beta   90.00
_cell.angle_gamma   90.00
#
_symmetry.space_group_name_H-M   'P 1'
#
loop_
_entity.id
_entity.type
_entity.pdbx_description
1 polymer ?
#
loop_
_entity_poly.entity_id
_entity_poly.type
_entity_poly.pdbx_seq_one_letter_code
_entity_poly.pdbx_strand_id
1 'polypeptide(L)'
;METESTILLLMQHISGCHDASLQDIDSWMKDDDQHEITDEEIVAFVNCDDNDIDDQDETLTVEPLRISHKEGVKALELKYIEQQEEATGIDIMMLQKWRDMAASGKQTTIKKFL
;
A
#
# COMPACT_ATOMS: atom_id res chain seq x y z
N MET A 1 27.12 19.15 -5.08
CA MET A 1 28.24 18.36 -5.68
C MET A 1 28.97 17.44 -4.68
N GLU A 2 29.58 17.94 -3.58
CA GLU A 2 30.24 17.04 -2.59
C GLU A 2 29.25 16.18 -1.78
N THR A 3 28.03 16.68 -1.58
CA THR A 3 26.94 16.02 -0.83
C THR A 3 26.31 14.86 -1.62
N GLU A 4 25.92 15.07 -2.88
CA GLU A 4 25.33 14.04 -3.75
C GLU A 4 26.25 12.83 -3.93
N SER A 5 27.56 13.08 -4.10
CA SER A 5 28.56 12.01 -4.25
C SER A 5 28.72 11.19 -2.97
N THR A 6 28.60 11.84 -1.81
CA THR A 6 28.65 11.16 -0.50
C THR A 6 27.40 10.31 -0.27
N ILE A 7 26.22 10.83 -0.65
CA ILE A 7 24.95 10.11 -0.55
C ILE A 7 24.95 8.88 -1.45
N LEU A 8 25.45 9.00 -2.69
CA LEU A 8 25.55 7.87 -3.61
C LEU A 8 26.35 6.70 -3.03
N LEU A 9 27.50 6.99 -2.43
CA LEU A 9 28.36 5.98 -1.83
C LEU A 9 27.66 5.25 -0.67
N LEU A 10 26.86 5.98 0.12
CA LEU A 10 26.07 5.38 1.20
C LEU A 10 24.92 4.52 0.65
N MET A 11 24.24 4.98 -0.40
CA MET A 11 23.15 4.24 -1.04
C MET A 11 23.62 2.94 -1.66
N GLN A 12 24.75 2.95 -2.37
CA GLN A 12 25.31 1.75 -2.99
C GLN A 12 25.76 0.70 -1.96
N HIS A 13 25.90 1.07 -0.68
CA HIS A 13 26.16 0.13 0.42
C HIS A 13 24.89 -0.60 0.90
N ILE A 14 23.70 -0.09 0.56
CA ILE A 14 22.42 -0.70 0.89
C ILE A 14 22.14 -1.83 -0.12
N SER A 15 21.87 -3.03 0.40
CA SER A 15 21.53 -4.18 -0.45
C SER A 15 20.30 -3.88 -1.30
N GLY A 16 20.45 -3.99 -2.62
CA GLY A 16 19.39 -3.72 -3.60
C GLY A 16 19.41 -2.30 -4.20
N CYS A 17 20.38 -1.46 -3.82
CA CYS A 17 20.45 -0.06 -4.28
C CYS A 17 21.71 0.23 -5.12
N HIS A 18 22.34 -0.81 -5.67
CA HIS A 18 23.57 -0.67 -6.46
C HIS A 18 23.39 0.14 -7.76
N ASP A 19 22.17 0.17 -8.29
CA ASP A 19 21.85 0.82 -9.57
C ASP A 19 21.50 2.30 -9.42
N ALA A 20 21.47 2.83 -8.18
CA ALA A 20 21.26 4.26 -7.96
C ALA A 20 22.40 5.06 -8.59
N SER A 21 22.05 6.15 -9.27
CA SER A 21 22.96 7.04 -9.97
C SER A 21 22.97 8.45 -9.36
N LEU A 22 23.99 9.24 -9.70
CA LEU A 22 24.02 10.67 -9.31
C LEU A 22 22.82 11.44 -9.87
N GLN A 23 22.31 11.03 -11.03
CA GLN A 23 21.14 11.67 -11.64
C GLN A 23 19.87 11.41 -10.83
N ASP A 24 19.72 10.21 -10.27
CA ASP A 24 18.58 9.88 -9.40
C ASP A 24 18.63 10.73 -8.13
N ILE A 25 19.82 10.87 -7.53
CA ILE A 25 20.03 11.67 -6.32
C ILE A 25 19.80 13.16 -6.60
N ASP A 26 20.32 13.68 -7.72
CA ASP A 26 20.12 15.07 -8.13
C ASP A 26 18.64 15.37 -8.42
N SER A 27 17.91 14.42 -9.01
CA SER A 27 16.46 14.54 -9.19
C SER A 27 15.74 14.62 -7.84
N TRP A 28 15.98 13.67 -6.94
CA TRP A 28 15.30 13.64 -5.64
C TRP A 28 15.62 14.85 -4.78
N MET A 29 16.86 15.35 -4.84
CA MET A 29 17.25 16.55 -4.10
C MET A 29 16.61 17.83 -4.62
N LYS A 30 16.22 17.87 -5.91
CA LYS A 30 15.54 19.03 -6.51
C LYS A 30 14.04 19.01 -6.29
N ASP A 31 13.46 17.83 -6.14
CA ASP A 31 12.02 17.66 -5.92
C ASP A 31 11.61 18.04 -4.48
N ASP A 32 12.55 18.12 -3.53
CA ASP A 32 12.30 18.51 -2.12
C ASP A 32 12.01 20.03 -1.95
N ASP A 33 12.23 20.84 -3.00
CA ASP A 33 11.86 22.25 -3.03
C ASP A 33 10.36 22.48 -3.36
N GLN A 34 9.61 21.42 -3.70
CA GLN A 34 8.17 21.52 -3.97
C GLN A 34 7.35 21.53 -2.68
N HIS A 35 7.09 22.75 -2.21
CA HIS A 35 6.01 23.15 -1.29
C HIS A 35 6.02 22.47 0.08
N GLU A 36 6.39 23.24 1.11
CA GLU A 36 6.12 22.90 2.50
C GLU A 36 4.60 22.75 2.69
N ILE A 37 4.13 21.52 2.88
CA ILE A 37 2.71 21.26 3.14
C ILE A 37 2.40 21.69 4.58
N THR A 38 1.49 22.65 4.72
CA THR A 38 1.05 23.18 6.02
C THR A 38 0.12 22.21 6.74
N ASP A 39 0.04 22.31 8.07
CA ASP A 39 -0.86 21.49 8.88
C ASP A 39 -2.33 21.64 8.42
N GLU A 40 -2.72 22.85 7.98
CA GLU A 40 -4.05 23.13 7.44
C GLU A 40 -4.31 22.38 6.12
N GLU A 41 -3.32 22.31 5.23
CA GLU A 41 -3.41 21.57 3.96
C GLU A 41 -3.47 20.06 4.20
N ILE A 42 -2.72 19.54 5.18
CA ILE A 42 -2.79 18.13 5.60
C ILE A 42 -4.19 17.82 6.13
N VAL A 43 -4.74 18.67 6.99
CA VAL A 43 -6.08 18.50 7.55
C VAL A 43 -7.15 18.58 6.45
N ALA A 44 -6.99 19.46 5.47
CA ALA A 44 -7.88 19.55 4.32
C ALA A 44 -7.81 18.28 3.45
N PHE A 45 -6.61 17.79 3.15
CA PHE A 45 -6.39 16.57 2.36
C PHE A 45 -6.90 15.29 3.04
N VAL A 46 -6.84 15.23 4.38
CA VAL A 46 -7.34 14.06 5.13
C VAL A 46 -8.87 14.08 5.26
N ASN A 47 -9.48 15.26 5.24
CA ASN A 47 -10.92 15.42 5.45
C ASN A 47 -11.70 15.73 4.19
N CYS A 48 -11.06 15.88 3.02
CA CYS A 48 -11.78 15.88 1.75
C CYS A 48 -12.33 14.46 1.54
N ASP A 49 -13.66 14.33 1.53
CA ASP A 49 -14.30 13.16 0.96
C ASP A 49 -13.85 13.07 -0.51
N ASP A 50 -13.57 11.85 -1.00
CA ASP A 50 -13.07 11.51 -2.36
C ASP A 50 -13.87 12.13 -3.54
N ASN A 51 -14.93 12.89 -3.28
CA ASN A 51 -15.81 13.49 -4.28
C ASN A 51 -15.47 14.93 -4.68
N ASP A 52 -14.58 15.65 -3.97
CA ASP A 52 -14.33 17.08 -4.22
C ASP A 52 -12.93 17.43 -4.76
N ILE A 53 -12.08 16.45 -5.08
CA ILE A 53 -10.82 16.71 -5.82
C ILE A 53 -11.10 16.57 -7.33
N ASP A 54 -11.74 17.59 -7.91
CA ASP A 54 -11.71 17.82 -9.36
C ASP A 54 -10.41 18.54 -9.72
N ASP A 55 -9.31 17.79 -9.75
CA ASP A 55 -8.11 18.15 -10.51
C ASP A 55 -7.88 17.05 -11.55
N GLN A 56 -8.58 17.19 -12.67
CA GLN A 56 -8.07 17.06 -14.03
C GLN A 56 -6.87 16.11 -14.26
N ASP A 57 -7.04 14.84 -13.91
CA ASP A 57 -6.45 13.72 -14.64
C ASP A 57 -7.53 12.65 -14.76
N GLU A 58 -8.27 12.67 -15.88
CA GLU A 58 -9.12 11.55 -16.33
C GLU A 58 -8.24 10.35 -16.70
N THR A 59 -7.43 9.85 -15.77
CA THR A 59 -7.35 8.41 -15.63
C THR A 59 -8.56 8.04 -14.81
N LEU A 60 -9.63 7.62 -15.51
CA LEU A 60 -10.66 6.78 -14.93
C LEU A 60 -9.95 5.56 -14.34
N THR A 61 -9.43 5.71 -13.13
CA THR A 61 -9.16 4.62 -12.23
C THR A 61 -10.56 4.11 -11.92
N VAL A 62 -11.04 3.24 -12.81
CA VAL A 62 -12.13 2.33 -12.48
C VAL A 62 -11.64 1.68 -11.21
N GLU A 63 -12.11 2.16 -10.06
CA GLU A 63 -11.84 1.48 -8.81
C GLU A 63 -12.17 0.02 -9.07
N PRO A 64 -11.18 -0.89 -8.99
CA PRO A 64 -11.41 -2.26 -9.38
C PRO A 64 -12.55 -2.74 -8.51
N LEU A 65 -13.69 -3.06 -9.14
CA LEU A 65 -14.98 -3.32 -8.49
C LEU A 65 -14.73 -4.28 -7.32
N ARG A 66 -14.56 -3.73 -6.11
CA ARG A 66 -14.08 -4.51 -4.99
C ARG A 66 -15.22 -5.40 -4.56
N ILE A 67 -15.01 -6.71 -4.59
CA ILE A 67 -16.01 -7.66 -4.10
C ILE A 67 -16.32 -7.32 -2.63
N SER A 68 -17.61 -7.27 -2.29
CA SER A 68 -18.00 -7.00 -0.91
C SER A 68 -17.50 -8.11 0.01
N HIS A 69 -17.34 -7.82 1.31
CA HIS A 69 -16.97 -8.85 2.29
C HIS A 69 -17.88 -10.09 2.26
N LYS A 70 -19.18 -9.89 2.03
CA LYS A 70 -20.17 -10.97 1.88
C LYS A 70 -19.90 -11.84 0.65
N GLU A 71 -19.55 -11.21 -0.47
CA GLU A 71 -19.18 -11.92 -1.71
C GLU A 71 -17.82 -12.60 -1.58
N GLY A 72 -16.85 -11.97 -0.93
CA GLY A 72 -15.53 -12.55 -0.65
C GLY A 72 -15.61 -13.81 0.22
N VAL A 73 -16.44 -13.80 1.27
CA VAL A 73 -16.68 -14.99 2.10
C VAL A 73 -17.32 -16.11 1.28
N LYS A 74 -18.24 -15.79 0.37
CA LYS A 74 -18.86 -16.78 -0.52
C LYS A 74 -17.88 -17.31 -1.57
N ALA A 75 -16.98 -16.48 -2.09
CA ALA A 75 -15.98 -16.89 -3.06
C ALA A 75 -14.90 -17.81 -2.45
N LEU A 76 -14.60 -17.64 -1.15
CA LEU A 76 -13.68 -18.48 -0.38
C LEU A 76 -14.36 -19.74 0.17
N GLU A 77 -14.89 -20.60 -0.71
CA GLU A 77 -15.46 -21.90 -0.31
C GLU A 77 -14.37 -22.89 0.10
N LEU A 78 -13.94 -22.86 1.37
CA LEU A 78 -12.89 -23.74 1.91
C LEU A 78 -13.15 -25.22 1.67
N LYS A 79 -14.41 -25.65 1.66
CA LYS A 79 -14.80 -27.05 1.46
C LYS A 79 -14.34 -27.61 0.11
N TYR A 80 -14.29 -26.78 -0.94
CA TYR A 80 -13.76 -27.18 -2.24
C TYR A 80 -12.24 -27.43 -2.15
N ILE A 81 -11.53 -26.56 -1.45
CA ILE A 81 -10.07 -26.58 -1.34
C ILE A 81 -9.61 -27.76 -0.49
N GLU A 82 -10.31 -28.03 0.61
CA GLU A 82 -10.10 -29.22 1.47
C GLU A 82 -10.26 -30.55 0.71
N GLN A 83 -10.95 -30.56 -0.42
CA GLN A 83 -11.17 -31.75 -1.25
C GLN A 83 -10.13 -31.94 -2.37
N GLN A 84 -9.25 -30.95 -2.59
CA GLN A 84 -8.21 -31.06 -3.62
C GLN A 84 -7.06 -31.95 -3.12
N GLU A 85 -6.52 -32.78 -4.00
CA GLU A 85 -5.42 -33.68 -3.67
C GLU A 85 -4.11 -32.90 -3.38
N GLU A 86 -3.97 -31.74 -4.01
CA GLU A 86 -2.80 -30.86 -3.91
C GLU A 86 -2.85 -29.92 -2.70
N ALA A 87 -4.00 -29.82 -2.02
CA ALA A 87 -4.17 -28.89 -0.91
C ALA A 87 -3.38 -29.36 0.32
N THR A 88 -2.50 -28.49 0.82
CA THR A 88 -1.78 -28.74 2.06
C THR A 88 -2.53 -28.14 3.26
N GLY A 89 -2.20 -28.63 4.47
CA GLY A 89 -2.76 -28.04 5.70
C GLY A 89 -2.45 -26.55 5.85
N ILE A 90 -1.32 -26.08 5.31
CA ILE A 90 -0.93 -24.66 5.35
C ILE A 90 -1.88 -23.83 4.48
N ASP A 91 -2.24 -24.32 3.29
CA ASP A 91 -3.16 -23.63 2.38
C ASP A 91 -4.53 -23.45 3.02
N ILE A 92 -5.05 -24.51 3.64
CA ILE A 92 -6.35 -24.49 4.34
C ILE A 92 -6.31 -23.46 5.48
N MET A 93 -5.26 -23.48 6.32
CA MET A 93 -5.13 -22.54 7.44
C MET A 93 -5.02 -21.08 6.99
N MET A 94 -4.26 -20.80 5.92
CA MET A 94 -4.14 -19.43 5.39
C MET A 94 -5.45 -18.92 4.82
N LEU A 95 -6.13 -19.72 3.99
CA LEU A 95 -7.39 -19.34 3.37
C LEU A 95 -8.50 -19.18 4.41
N GLN A 96 -8.49 -20.01 5.45
CA GLN A 96 -9.41 -19.88 6.58
C GLN A 96 -9.21 -18.56 7.32
N LYS A 97 -7.96 -18.15 7.57
CA LYS A 97 -7.64 -16.85 8.15
C LYS A 97 -8.17 -15.70 7.29
N TRP A 98 -7.98 -15.75 5.97
CA TRP A 98 -8.48 -14.72 5.06
C TRP A 98 -10.01 -14.61 5.05
N ARG A 99 -10.71 -15.75 5.03
CA ARG A 99 -12.17 -15.79 5.17
C ARG A 99 -12.62 -15.17 6.49
N ASP A 100 -11.96 -15.51 7.60
CA ASP A 100 -12.33 -15.01 8.92
C ASP A 100 -12.07 -13.49 9.03
N MET A 101 -11.01 -12.98 8.42
CA MET A 101 -10.77 -11.53 8.31
C MET A 101 -11.86 -10.84 7.49
N ALA A 102 -12.20 -11.37 6.30
CA ALA A 102 -13.27 -10.84 5.47
C ALA A 102 -14.63 -10.86 6.20
N ALA A 103 -14.94 -11.91 6.96
CA ALA A 103 -16.17 -12.02 7.73
C ALA A 103 -16.20 -11.08 8.95
N SER A 104 -15.04 -10.82 9.56
CA SER A 104 -14.97 -10.06 10.81
C SER A 104 -15.18 -8.55 10.63
N GLY A 105 -15.02 -8.00 9.43
CA GLY A 105 -15.16 -6.55 9.15
C GLY A 105 -14.27 -5.65 10.02
N LYS A 106 -13.38 -6.25 10.82
CA LYS A 106 -12.57 -5.56 11.81
C LYS A 106 -11.30 -5.09 11.14
N GLN A 107 -11.24 -3.80 10.85
CA GLN A 107 -9.97 -3.08 10.91
C GLN A 107 -9.29 -3.48 12.20
N THR A 108 -8.05 -3.96 12.13
CA THR A 108 -7.25 -4.25 13.32
C THR A 108 -7.05 -2.95 14.07
N THR A 109 -7.94 -2.64 15.02
CA THR A 109 -7.77 -1.53 15.95
C THR A 109 -6.52 -1.82 16.77
N ILE A 110 -5.40 -1.23 16.37
CA ILE A 110 -4.21 -1.14 17.20
C ILE A 110 -4.63 -0.33 18.42
N LYS A 111 -4.82 -1.01 19.55
CA LYS A 111 -5.04 -0.32 20.82
C LYS A 111 -3.76 0.45 21.14
N LYS A 112 -3.79 1.78 20.98
CA LYS A 112 -2.79 2.66 21.57
C LYS A 112 -2.82 2.42 23.08
N PHE A 113 -1.72 1.90 23.63
CA PHE A 113 -1.48 1.96 25.06
C PHE A 113 -1.14 3.41 25.39
N LEU A 114 -1.98 4.02 26.22
CA LEU A 114 -1.76 5.32 26.86
C LEU A 114 -0.57 5.26 27.81
#